data_AF-A0A1G4K096-F1
#
_entry.id   AF-A0A1G4K096-F1
#
_cell.length_a   1.000
_cell.length_b   1.000
_cell.length_c   1.000
_cell.angle_alpha   90.00
_cell.angle_beta   90.00
_cell.angle_gamma   90.00
#
_symmetry.space_group_name_H-M   'P 1'
#
loop_
_entity.id
_entity.type
_entity.pdbx_description
1 polymer ?
#
loop_
_entity_poly.entity_id
_entity_poly.type
_entity_poly.pdbx_seq_one_letter_code
_entity_poly.pdbx_strand_id
1 'polypeptide(L)'
;MSSTGDKKVALRTCVRCRRNKIKCDLQSSRPEACSSCRKRGVECVTEYVVPHQRSQEVLSIVSGVVDLKSELVEKVCRYEYIGVEAKKKLGIPLSSSLKYGSSKVISMGEGDYVIVSVRDGFLNINNCSIKIEEFEVALDGFRNTVGQLLNLYGKWEADHSFISENLIVERTDRYNVLNLFWRDELPLLLCLANFYYEVPGLRYRVIYDRILEDFCHMAIEDVDRGQWFDKRTLSRYIVGENEGMSGVHFNGEMFIKKLTLFLFYQIILYGFDHYMDSFMSRYIRTLENVRKKVNIEKNWEVKWVNFYVKIFDLITNMNCVVDFGNEGIPLLKLLEIDSKILHLKEEKVSGFSSTCLKYIEDMKPFLDVDTHRASFWSKFVAQFVTLNLIGAGNACEEGHCIDAVGKMKFNGFDVKPMWGGGDEYSVFEDHEGVRDAEFVGIVHKNAVKRLMRFEDFSVYDLVVSCFTSKGYEKMKDRCCCKMIKDLLQSVVMDGMIAKIDKNNGVELSR
;
A
#
# COMPACT_ATOMS: atom_id res chain seq x y z
N MET A 1 14.70 -56.13 -18.69
CA MET A 1 14.85 -56.65 -17.31
C MET A 1 16.29 -56.41 -16.85
N SER A 2 16.51 -55.39 -16.04
CA SER A 2 17.67 -55.28 -15.15
C SER A 2 17.15 -54.70 -13.83
N SER A 3 17.11 -55.52 -12.79
CA SER A 3 16.64 -55.12 -11.46
C SER A 3 17.69 -54.23 -10.80
N THR A 4 17.51 -52.91 -10.89
CA THR A 4 18.23 -51.98 -10.02
C THR A 4 17.73 -52.17 -8.59
N GLY A 5 18.43 -52.99 -7.81
CA GLY A 5 18.11 -53.24 -6.41
C GLY A 5 18.11 -51.94 -5.60
N ASP A 6 17.14 -51.83 -4.70
CA ASP A 6 16.96 -50.71 -3.76
C ASP A 6 18.24 -50.42 -2.98
N LYS A 7 19.01 -49.42 -3.42
CA LYS A 7 20.16 -48.91 -2.67
C LYS A 7 19.64 -48.13 -1.45
N LYS A 8 19.51 -48.82 -0.33
CA LYS A 8 19.26 -48.23 1.00
C LYS A 8 20.34 -47.20 1.33
N VAL A 9 19.97 -45.94 1.56
CA VAL A 9 20.92 -44.88 1.90
C VAL A 9 20.97 -44.72 3.41
N ALA A 10 22.15 -44.91 4.00
CA ALA A 10 22.37 -44.73 5.43
C ALA A 10 22.29 -43.24 5.81
N LEU A 11 21.53 -42.91 6.85
CA LEU A 11 21.41 -41.52 7.33
C LEU A 11 22.74 -40.99 7.86
N ARG A 12 22.94 -39.66 7.77
CA ARG A 12 24.18 -38.98 8.19
C ARG A 12 24.35 -38.88 9.71
N THR A 13 23.29 -39.17 10.48
CA THR A 13 23.24 -39.06 11.94
C THR A 13 22.68 -40.31 12.57
N CYS A 14 23.12 -40.68 13.77
CA CYS A 14 22.57 -41.82 14.50
C CYS A 14 21.15 -41.52 15.05
N VAL A 15 20.39 -42.59 15.32
CA VAL A 15 19.00 -42.49 15.81
C VAL A 15 18.90 -41.67 17.09
N ARG A 16 19.80 -41.91 18.04
CA ARG A 16 19.79 -41.25 19.36
C ARG A 16 20.04 -39.75 19.25
N CYS A 17 21.09 -39.34 18.53
CA CYS A 17 21.42 -37.93 18.41
C CYS A 17 20.34 -37.17 17.63
N ARG A 18 19.71 -37.81 16.64
CA ARG A 18 18.55 -37.25 15.92
C ARG A 18 17.34 -37.07 16.84
N ARG A 19 16.95 -38.10 17.62
CA ARG A 19 15.82 -38.02 18.58
C ARG A 19 16.02 -36.93 19.62
N ASN A 20 17.24 -36.77 20.12
CA ASN A 20 17.56 -35.79 21.17
C ASN A 20 18.02 -34.43 20.62
N LYS A 21 18.00 -34.23 19.30
CA LYS A 21 18.47 -33.01 18.61
C LYS A 21 19.90 -32.56 19.01
N ILE A 22 20.82 -33.52 19.19
CA ILE A 22 22.22 -33.28 19.55
C ILE A 22 23.11 -33.37 18.30
N LYS A 23 24.16 -32.54 18.21
CA LYS A 23 25.15 -32.59 17.13
C LYS A 23 25.77 -34.00 17.02
N CYS A 24 25.73 -34.55 15.81
CA CYS A 24 26.16 -35.92 15.51
C CYS A 24 27.18 -35.91 14.38
N ASP A 25 28.34 -36.52 14.64
CA ASP A 25 29.47 -36.66 13.73
C ASP A 25 29.58 -38.09 13.15
N LEU A 26 28.47 -38.84 13.16
CA LEU A 26 28.45 -40.24 12.71
C LEU A 26 28.97 -40.40 11.28
N GLN A 27 28.65 -39.48 10.38
CA GLN A 27 29.08 -39.56 8.98
C GLN A 27 30.61 -39.58 8.84
N SER A 28 31.32 -38.83 9.69
CA SER A 28 32.79 -38.77 9.71
C SER A 28 33.43 -39.81 10.62
N SER A 29 32.72 -40.32 11.63
CA SER A 29 33.27 -41.29 12.59
C SER A 29 33.12 -42.75 12.14
N ARG A 30 32.43 -43.03 11.03
CA ARG A 30 32.21 -44.40 10.55
C ARG A 30 33.54 -45.13 10.30
N PRO A 31 33.67 -46.41 10.71
CA PRO A 31 32.61 -47.30 11.21
C PRO A 31 32.30 -47.19 12.72
N GLU A 32 32.97 -46.31 13.47
CA GLU A 32 32.81 -46.17 14.91
C GLU A 32 31.58 -45.37 15.34
N ALA A 33 31.19 -45.55 16.60
CA ALA A 33 30.14 -44.76 17.24
C ALA A 33 30.48 -43.26 17.22
N CYS A 34 29.46 -42.41 16.97
CA CYS A 34 29.64 -40.97 17.00
C CYS A 34 30.15 -40.51 18.38
N SER A 35 30.86 -39.38 18.42
CA SER A 35 31.52 -38.89 19.64
C SER A 35 30.56 -38.72 20.82
N SER A 36 29.32 -38.33 20.55
CA SER A 36 28.25 -38.17 21.54
C SER A 36 27.73 -39.51 22.11
N CYS A 37 27.73 -40.58 21.33
CA CYS A 37 27.36 -41.91 21.81
C CYS A 37 28.52 -42.59 22.54
N ARG A 38 29.73 -42.49 21.99
CA ARG A 38 30.96 -43.03 22.58
C ARG A 38 31.23 -42.46 23.98
N LYS A 39 31.16 -41.14 24.15
CA LYS A 39 31.35 -40.48 25.47
C LYS A 39 30.35 -40.93 26.54
N ARG A 40 29.17 -41.42 26.14
CA ARG A 40 28.11 -41.85 27.06
C ARG A 40 28.02 -43.38 27.18
N GLY A 41 28.92 -44.13 26.55
CA GLY A 41 28.94 -45.60 26.60
C GLY A 41 27.67 -46.25 26.07
N VAL A 42 26.95 -45.61 25.13
CA VAL A 42 25.71 -46.17 24.57
C VAL A 42 25.88 -46.61 23.13
N GLU A 43 25.06 -47.57 22.73
CA GLU A 43 25.02 -48.09 21.37
C GLU A 43 24.62 -47.01 20.34
N CYS A 44 25.32 -47.00 19.21
CA CYS A 44 25.15 -46.00 18.16
C CYS A 44 24.55 -46.62 16.90
N VAL A 45 23.22 -46.70 16.85
CA VAL A 45 22.49 -47.33 15.73
C VAL A 45 22.31 -46.36 14.56
N THR A 46 22.52 -46.86 13.34
CA THR A 46 22.31 -46.12 12.08
C THR A 46 21.03 -46.60 11.41
N GLU A 47 20.10 -45.68 11.15
CA GLU A 47 18.91 -45.95 10.33
C GLU A 47 19.23 -45.77 8.84
N TYR A 48 18.60 -46.61 8.01
CA TYR A 48 18.66 -46.52 6.57
C TYR A 48 17.31 -46.04 6.04
N VAL A 49 17.34 -45.06 5.15
CA VAL A 49 16.14 -44.60 4.45
C VAL A 49 16.14 -45.21 3.06
N VAL A 50 15.03 -45.86 2.73
CA VAL A 50 14.68 -46.16 1.34
C VAL A 50 14.20 -44.84 0.74
N PRO A 51 14.83 -44.32 -0.33
CA PRO A 51 14.33 -43.13 -0.99
C PRO A 51 12.85 -43.35 -1.35
N HIS A 52 11.99 -42.40 -1.01
CA HIS A 52 10.57 -42.50 -1.36
C HIS A 52 10.47 -42.57 -2.89
N GLN A 53 10.19 -43.75 -3.44
CA GLN A 53 9.71 -43.83 -4.81
C GLN A 53 8.42 -43.02 -4.82
N ARG A 54 8.40 -41.90 -5.53
CA ARG A 54 7.16 -41.14 -5.78
C ARG A 54 6.19 -42.16 -6.40
N SER A 55 5.04 -42.39 -5.77
CA SER A 55 4.07 -43.34 -6.30
C SER A 55 3.74 -42.94 -7.74
N GLN A 56 3.68 -43.91 -8.65
CA GLN A 56 3.31 -43.65 -10.04
C GLN A 56 1.96 -42.91 -10.14
N GLU A 57 1.11 -43.05 -9.12
CA GLU A 57 -0.13 -42.30 -8.92
C GLU A 57 0.09 -40.78 -8.88
N VAL A 58 1.13 -40.27 -8.20
CA VAL A 58 1.41 -38.83 -8.16
C VAL A 58 1.86 -38.32 -9.52
N LEU A 59 2.68 -39.09 -10.25
CA LEU A 59 3.08 -38.74 -11.62
C LEU A 59 1.88 -38.79 -12.58
N SER A 60 0.99 -39.78 -12.41
CA SER A 60 -0.26 -39.91 -13.17
C SER A 60 -1.23 -38.76 -12.88
N ILE A 61 -1.34 -38.31 -11.63
CA ILE A 61 -2.14 -37.13 -11.26
C ILE A 61 -1.55 -35.86 -11.88
N VAL A 62 -0.22 -35.68 -11.83
CA VAL A 62 0.44 -34.52 -12.46
C VAL A 62 0.22 -34.52 -13.97
N SER A 63 0.34 -35.68 -14.63
CA SER A 63 -0.01 -35.83 -16.04
C SER A 63 -1.47 -35.46 -16.30
N GLY A 64 -2.39 -36.01 -15.50
CA GLY A 64 -3.82 -35.73 -15.62
C GLY A 64 -4.16 -34.25 -15.46
N VAL A 65 -3.46 -33.52 -14.58
CA VAL A 65 -3.62 -32.06 -14.43
C VAL A 65 -3.12 -31.30 -15.67
N VAL A 66 -2.02 -31.75 -16.27
CA VAL A 66 -1.50 -31.16 -17.52
C VAL A 66 -2.46 -31.41 -18.69
N ASP A 67 -3.03 -32.60 -18.77
CA ASP A 67 -4.02 -32.98 -19.78
C ASP A 67 -5.30 -32.14 -19.62
N LEU A 68 -5.79 -32.00 -18.37
CA LEU A 68 -6.94 -31.15 -18.04
C LEU A 68 -6.70 -29.68 -18.39
N LYS A 69 -5.49 -29.16 -18.15
CA LYS A 69 -5.13 -27.80 -18.52
C LYS A 69 -5.18 -27.62 -20.04
N SER A 70 -4.71 -28.62 -20.79
CA SER A 70 -4.72 -28.60 -22.25
C SER A 70 -6.14 -28.66 -22.82
N GLU A 71 -6.99 -29.53 -22.25
CA GLU A 71 -8.40 -29.62 -22.62
C GLU A 71 -9.17 -28.34 -22.27
N LEU A 72 -8.89 -27.73 -21.11
CA LEU A 72 -9.49 -26.45 -20.73
C LEU A 72 -9.12 -25.34 -21.72
N VAL A 73 -7.86 -25.26 -22.15
CA VAL A 73 -7.40 -24.32 -23.18
C VAL A 73 -8.16 -24.56 -24.50
N GLU A 74 -8.30 -25.82 -24.92
CA GLU A 74 -9.07 -26.16 -26.13
C GLU A 74 -10.54 -25.72 -26.03
N LYS A 75 -11.19 -25.98 -24.88
CA LYS A 75 -12.58 -25.57 -24.65
C LYS A 75 -12.72 -24.05 -24.63
N VAL A 76 -11.79 -23.32 -24.01
CA VAL A 76 -11.77 -21.84 -24.03
C VAL A 76 -11.66 -21.33 -25.47
N CYS A 77 -10.73 -21.86 -26.26
CA CYS A 77 -10.59 -21.52 -27.68
C CYS A 77 -11.89 -21.82 -28.46
N ARG A 78 -12.60 -22.91 -28.15
CA ARG A 78 -13.88 -23.25 -28.78
C ARG A 78 -15.01 -22.31 -28.39
N TYR A 79 -15.10 -21.91 -27.12
CA TYR A 79 -16.07 -20.90 -26.67
C TYR A 79 -15.80 -19.54 -27.33
N GLU A 80 -14.53 -19.16 -27.49
CA GLU A 80 -14.15 -17.94 -28.20
C GLU A 80 -14.52 -18.02 -29.68
N TYR A 81 -14.27 -19.15 -30.35
CA TYR A 81 -14.70 -19.37 -31.74
C TYR A 81 -16.21 -19.22 -31.89
N ILE A 82 -16.99 -19.79 -30.97
CA ILE A 82 -18.46 -19.64 -30.95
C ILE A 82 -18.84 -18.17 -30.74
N GLY A 83 -18.15 -17.44 -29.85
CA GLY A 83 -18.37 -16.01 -29.63
C GLY A 83 -18.07 -15.15 -30.86
N VAL A 84 -17.01 -15.48 -31.60
CA VAL A 84 -16.61 -14.83 -32.87
C VAL A 84 -17.66 -15.10 -33.96
N GLU A 85 -18.10 -16.35 -34.13
CA GLU A 85 -19.15 -16.71 -35.10
C GLU A 85 -20.52 -16.10 -34.74
N ALA A 86 -20.86 -16.01 -33.46
CA ALA A 86 -22.06 -15.33 -33.00
C ALA A 86 -22.03 -13.83 -33.34
N LYS A 87 -20.92 -13.14 -33.08
CA LYS A 87 -20.74 -11.73 -33.46
C LYS A 87 -20.86 -11.51 -34.96
N LYS A 88 -20.26 -12.41 -35.75
CA LYS A 88 -20.37 -12.40 -37.22
C LYS A 88 -21.81 -12.55 -37.70
N LYS A 89 -22.58 -13.46 -37.12
CA LYS A 89 -24.01 -13.65 -37.43
C LYS A 89 -24.87 -12.46 -37.00
N LEU A 90 -24.47 -11.75 -35.95
CA LEU A 90 -25.15 -10.56 -35.45
C LEU A 90 -24.76 -9.27 -36.17
N GLY A 91 -23.87 -9.33 -37.19
CA GLY A 91 -23.41 -8.14 -37.91
C GLY A 91 -22.57 -7.19 -37.06
N ILE A 92 -22.07 -7.64 -35.91
CA ILE A 92 -21.21 -6.84 -35.04
C ILE A 92 -19.82 -6.81 -35.68
N PRO A 93 -19.25 -5.64 -35.98
CA PRO A 93 -17.95 -5.55 -36.63
C PRO A 93 -16.89 -6.29 -35.81
N LEU A 94 -16.21 -7.24 -36.46
CA LEU A 94 -15.04 -7.91 -35.92
C LEU A 94 -13.87 -6.93 -35.92
N SER A 95 -13.74 -6.16 -34.85
CA SER A 95 -12.53 -5.39 -34.59
C SER A 95 -11.33 -6.35 -34.67
N SER A 96 -10.41 -6.02 -35.58
CA SER A 96 -9.25 -6.80 -35.96
C SER A 96 -8.39 -7.21 -34.76
N SER A 97 -8.06 -8.50 -34.69
CA SER A 97 -7.13 -9.14 -33.74
C SER A 97 -7.44 -8.93 -32.26
N LEU A 98 -8.34 -9.74 -31.70
CA LEU A 98 -8.27 -10.09 -30.28
C LEU A 98 -6.94 -10.84 -30.04
N LYS A 99 -5.85 -10.10 -29.77
CA LYS A 99 -4.72 -10.69 -29.05
C LYS A 99 -5.29 -11.12 -27.71
N TYR A 100 -5.22 -12.43 -27.44
CA TYR A 100 -5.82 -13.10 -26.28
C TYR A 100 -5.87 -12.20 -25.04
N GLY A 101 -7.07 -11.79 -24.69
CA GLY A 101 -7.32 -10.97 -23.52
C GLY A 101 -7.30 -11.81 -22.27
N SER A 102 -6.23 -11.75 -21.50
CA SER A 102 -6.21 -12.35 -20.17
C SER A 102 -7.28 -11.68 -19.30
N SER A 103 -8.11 -12.51 -18.68
CA SER A 103 -9.22 -12.06 -17.85
C SER A 103 -9.13 -12.78 -16.51
N LYS A 104 -9.27 -12.04 -15.43
CA LYS A 104 -9.17 -12.48 -14.05
C LYS A 104 -10.46 -12.07 -13.34
N VAL A 105 -10.95 -12.93 -12.46
CA VAL A 105 -12.21 -12.71 -11.74
C VAL A 105 -11.92 -12.75 -10.26
N ILE A 106 -12.43 -11.75 -9.54
CA ILE A 106 -12.48 -11.73 -8.07
C ILE A 106 -13.94 -11.99 -7.70
N SER A 107 -14.20 -13.14 -7.11
CA SER A 107 -15.50 -13.45 -6.52
C SER A 107 -15.64 -12.67 -5.22
N MET A 108 -16.69 -11.87 -5.13
CA MET A 108 -17.02 -11.09 -3.95
C MET A 108 -18.03 -11.81 -3.04
N GLY A 109 -18.48 -13.02 -3.41
CA GLY A 109 -19.55 -13.75 -2.72
C GLY A 109 -20.94 -13.29 -3.15
N GLU A 110 -21.98 -14.08 -2.83
CA GLU A 110 -23.39 -13.77 -3.14
C GLU A 110 -23.70 -13.51 -4.62
N GLY A 111 -22.86 -14.00 -5.54
CA GLY A 111 -23.00 -13.77 -6.99
C GLY A 111 -22.42 -12.43 -7.47
N ASP A 112 -21.77 -11.66 -6.61
CA ASP A 112 -21.03 -10.46 -6.99
C ASP A 112 -19.63 -10.82 -7.53
N TYR A 113 -19.23 -10.22 -8.65
CA TYR A 113 -17.93 -10.44 -9.25
C TYR A 113 -17.30 -9.12 -9.69
N VAL A 114 -15.97 -9.03 -9.54
CA VAL A 114 -15.15 -8.02 -10.21
C VAL A 114 -14.35 -8.70 -11.30
N ILE A 115 -14.59 -8.32 -12.54
CA ILE A 115 -13.88 -8.86 -13.70
C ILE A 115 -12.78 -7.87 -14.07
N VAL A 116 -11.53 -8.31 -14.09
CA VAL A 116 -10.39 -7.50 -14.53
C VAL A 116 -9.82 -8.14 -15.78
N SER A 117 -9.71 -7.39 -16.88
CA SER A 117 -9.11 -7.92 -18.11
C SER A 117 -8.20 -6.91 -18.76
N VAL A 118 -7.15 -7.41 -19.42
CA VAL A 118 -6.25 -6.59 -20.23
C VAL A 118 -6.45 -6.96 -21.69
N ARG A 119 -6.88 -6.00 -22.50
CA ARG A 119 -7.18 -6.19 -23.94
C ARG A 119 -6.84 -4.93 -24.71
N ASP A 120 -6.15 -5.09 -25.83
CA ASP A 120 -5.93 -4.04 -26.83
C ASP A 120 -5.38 -2.71 -26.27
N GLY A 121 -4.49 -2.78 -25.26
CA GLY A 121 -3.92 -1.59 -24.61
C GLY A 121 -4.80 -0.97 -23.50
N PHE A 122 -5.91 -1.61 -23.15
CA PHE A 122 -6.81 -1.20 -22.09
C PHE A 122 -6.80 -2.18 -20.91
N LEU A 123 -6.87 -1.62 -19.71
CA LEU A 123 -7.31 -2.32 -18.51
C LEU A 123 -8.81 -2.12 -18.38
N ASN A 124 -9.56 -3.22 -18.42
CA ASN A 124 -10.99 -3.22 -18.20
C ASN A 124 -11.28 -3.74 -16.79
N ILE A 125 -11.97 -2.94 -15.99
CA ILE A 125 -12.49 -3.34 -14.68
C ILE A 125 -14.01 -3.34 -14.82
N ASN A 126 -14.61 -4.52 -14.69
CA ASN A 126 -15.95 -4.83 -15.13
C ASN A 126 -16.14 -4.39 -16.59
N ASN A 127 -17.04 -3.45 -16.82
CA ASN A 127 -17.35 -2.91 -18.14
C ASN A 127 -16.73 -1.51 -18.38
N CYS A 128 -15.86 -1.07 -17.46
CA CYS A 128 -15.19 0.22 -17.53
C CYS A 128 -13.76 0.06 -18.05
N SER A 129 -13.41 0.84 -19.08
CA SER A 129 -12.11 0.79 -19.74
C SER A 129 -11.22 1.94 -19.27
N ILE A 130 -9.94 1.62 -19.02
CA ILE A 130 -8.85 2.56 -18.72
C ILE A 130 -7.73 2.29 -19.71
N LYS A 131 -7.24 3.31 -20.42
CA LYS A 131 -6.04 3.15 -21.25
C LYS A 131 -4.82 2.91 -20.37
N ILE A 132 -4.07 1.86 -20.66
CA ILE A 132 -2.90 1.47 -19.86
C ILE A 132 -1.85 2.59 -19.88
N GLU A 133 -1.58 3.18 -21.04
CA GLU A 133 -0.61 4.28 -21.17
C GLU A 133 -0.95 5.46 -20.26
N GLU A 134 -2.22 5.88 -20.22
CA GLU A 134 -2.67 6.96 -19.34
C GLU A 134 -2.59 6.57 -17.86
N PHE A 135 -2.86 5.31 -17.53
CA PHE A 135 -2.77 4.82 -16.17
C PHE A 135 -1.31 4.70 -15.72
N GLU A 136 -0.38 4.31 -16.59
CA GLU A 136 1.06 4.27 -16.26
C GLU A 136 1.61 5.65 -15.89
N VAL A 137 1.18 6.70 -16.58
CA VAL A 137 1.54 8.10 -16.24
C VAL A 137 1.02 8.45 -14.84
N ALA A 138 -0.16 7.99 -14.45
CA ALA A 138 -0.66 8.19 -13.09
C ALA A 138 0.12 7.36 -12.06
N LEU A 139 0.53 6.14 -12.42
CA LEU A 139 1.33 5.26 -11.56
C LEU A 139 2.75 5.78 -11.33
N ASP A 140 3.31 6.61 -12.23
CA ASP A 140 4.58 7.32 -11.96
C ASP A 140 4.49 8.17 -10.69
N GLY A 141 3.36 8.85 -10.45
CA GLY A 141 3.13 9.60 -9.22
C GLY A 141 3.14 8.72 -7.97
N PHE A 142 2.56 7.52 -8.05
CA PHE A 142 2.60 6.54 -6.96
C PHE A 142 4.01 5.99 -6.73
N ARG A 143 4.71 5.59 -7.80
CA ARG A 143 6.10 5.11 -7.76
C ARG A 143 7.02 6.16 -7.11
N ASN A 144 6.87 7.42 -7.52
CA ASN A 144 7.60 8.54 -6.93
C ASN A 144 7.29 8.69 -5.44
N THR A 145 6.01 8.69 -5.03
CA THR A 145 5.61 8.77 -3.62
C THR A 145 6.23 7.66 -2.78
N VAL A 146 6.19 6.41 -3.26
CA VAL A 146 6.80 5.25 -2.56
C VAL A 146 8.31 5.40 -2.49
N GLY A 147 8.96 5.82 -3.58
CA GLY A 147 10.40 6.05 -3.62
C GLY A 147 10.87 7.11 -2.63
N GLN A 148 10.12 8.20 -2.51
CA GLN A 148 10.39 9.27 -1.55
C GLN A 148 10.21 8.80 -0.09
N LEU A 149 9.17 7.99 0.19
CA LEU A 149 8.96 7.38 1.51
C LEU A 149 10.09 6.40 1.88
N LEU A 150 10.61 5.64 0.93
CA LEU A 150 11.76 4.75 1.14
C LEU A 150 13.04 5.54 1.41
N ASN A 151 13.27 6.62 0.64
CA ASN A 151 14.43 7.49 0.83
C ASN A 151 14.43 8.16 2.20
N LEU A 152 13.29 8.71 2.64
CA LEU A 152 13.16 9.33 3.95
C LEU A 152 13.39 8.32 5.09
N TYR A 153 12.89 7.10 4.96
CA TYR A 153 13.17 6.03 5.92
C TYR A 153 14.65 5.62 5.92
N GLY A 154 15.29 5.56 4.74
CA GLY A 154 16.72 5.29 4.61
C GLY A 154 17.59 6.33 5.33
N LYS A 155 17.20 7.61 5.30
CA LYS A 155 17.85 8.66 6.10
C LYS A 155 17.69 8.45 7.61
N TRP A 156 16.57 7.87 8.06
CA TRP A 156 16.30 7.58 9.47
C TRP A 156 17.12 6.39 10.00
N GLU A 157 17.20 5.29 9.24
CA GLU A 157 17.89 4.07 9.66
C GLU A 157 19.44 4.18 9.55
N ALA A 158 19.98 5.34 9.18
CA ALA A 158 21.36 5.58 8.72
C ALA A 158 22.49 5.46 9.79
N ASP A 159 22.28 4.71 10.87
CA ASP A 159 23.39 3.97 11.50
C ASP A 159 23.74 2.71 10.67
N HIS A 160 22.91 2.33 9.70
CA HIS A 160 23.14 1.22 8.76
C HIS A 160 22.97 1.67 7.30
N SER A 161 24.10 1.89 6.64
CA SER A 161 24.27 2.23 5.22
C SER A 161 23.61 1.22 4.25
N PHE A 162 22.30 1.21 4.00
CA PHE A 162 21.73 0.06 3.25
C PHE A 162 20.49 0.23 2.35
N ILE A 163 20.08 1.43 1.94
CA ILE A 163 19.10 1.58 0.83
C ILE A 163 19.78 2.26 -0.35
N SER A 164 20.33 1.46 -1.26
CA SER A 164 20.87 1.98 -2.53
C SER A 164 19.73 2.48 -3.41
N GLU A 165 19.98 3.50 -4.23
CA GLU A 165 19.01 3.99 -5.23
C GLU A 165 18.50 2.84 -6.13
N ASN A 166 19.37 1.88 -6.46
CA ASN A 166 19.02 0.68 -7.20
C ASN A 166 17.95 -0.17 -6.50
N LEU A 167 17.99 -0.28 -5.16
CA LEU A 167 16.97 -1.01 -4.40
C LEU A 167 15.63 -0.26 -4.44
N ILE A 168 15.65 1.08 -4.42
CA ILE A 168 14.42 1.88 -4.53
C ILE A 168 13.78 1.64 -5.90
N VAL A 169 14.57 1.79 -6.97
CA VAL A 169 14.11 1.59 -8.36
C VAL A 169 13.57 0.18 -8.56
N GLU A 170 14.32 -0.87 -8.18
CA GLU A 170 13.88 -2.26 -8.28
C GLU A 170 12.54 -2.49 -7.55
N ARG A 171 12.33 -1.80 -6.42
CA ARG A 171 11.13 -1.93 -5.60
C ARG A 171 9.96 -1.10 -6.08
N THR A 172 10.19 -0.02 -6.81
CA THR A 172 9.12 0.82 -7.38
C THR A 172 8.69 0.36 -8.77
N ASP A 173 9.60 -0.17 -9.58
CA ASP A 173 9.33 -0.55 -10.97
C ASP A 173 8.32 -1.69 -11.12
N ARG A 174 8.15 -2.50 -10.08
CA ARG A 174 7.10 -3.52 -10.01
C ARG A 174 5.69 -2.95 -10.06
N TYR A 175 5.48 -1.68 -9.69
CA TYR A 175 4.15 -1.05 -9.64
C TYR A 175 3.76 -0.49 -11.00
N ASN A 176 3.56 -1.37 -11.96
CA ASN A 176 2.95 -1.05 -13.25
C ASN A 176 1.76 -1.98 -13.51
N VAL A 177 0.82 -1.53 -14.35
CA VAL A 177 -0.48 -2.18 -14.59
C VAL A 177 -0.29 -3.62 -15.01
N LEU A 178 0.59 -3.87 -15.98
CA LEU A 178 0.83 -5.20 -16.52
C LEU A 178 1.45 -6.13 -15.47
N ASN A 179 2.47 -5.68 -14.74
CA ASN A 179 3.09 -6.49 -13.70
C ASN A 179 2.11 -6.85 -12.58
N LEU A 180 1.32 -5.88 -12.09
CA LEU A 180 0.32 -6.12 -11.05
C LEU A 180 -0.78 -7.07 -11.55
N PHE A 181 -1.22 -6.89 -12.80
CA PHE A 181 -2.21 -7.75 -13.42
C PHE A 181 -1.67 -9.18 -13.57
N TRP A 182 -0.54 -9.38 -14.25
CA TRP A 182 -0.01 -10.71 -14.57
C TRP A 182 0.41 -11.48 -13.33
N ARG A 183 0.97 -10.81 -12.33
CA ARG A 183 1.32 -11.42 -11.05
C ARG A 183 0.13 -11.69 -10.13
N ASP A 184 -1.12 -11.44 -10.52
CA ASP A 184 -2.28 -11.61 -9.62
C ASP A 184 -2.29 -10.69 -8.40
N GLU A 185 -1.51 -9.59 -8.36
CA GLU A 185 -1.58 -8.57 -7.30
C GLU A 185 -2.81 -7.65 -7.47
N LEU A 186 -3.98 -8.25 -7.73
CA LEU A 186 -5.21 -7.58 -8.15
C LEU A 186 -5.78 -6.58 -7.13
N PRO A 187 -5.78 -6.84 -5.81
CA PRO A 187 -6.25 -5.86 -4.84
C PRO A 187 -5.47 -4.55 -4.89
N LEU A 188 -4.15 -4.62 -5.10
CA LEU A 188 -3.31 -3.43 -5.25
C LEU A 188 -3.59 -2.74 -6.59
N LEU A 189 -3.80 -3.48 -7.68
CA LEU A 189 -4.21 -2.90 -8.95
C LEU A 189 -5.54 -2.14 -8.83
N LEU A 190 -6.54 -2.74 -8.18
CA LEU A 190 -7.85 -2.11 -7.95
C LEU A 190 -7.74 -0.90 -7.01
N CYS A 191 -6.86 -0.94 -6.01
CA CYS A 191 -6.55 0.20 -5.15
C CYS A 191 -6.11 1.41 -5.97
N LEU A 192 -5.11 1.21 -6.82
CA LEU A 192 -4.49 2.27 -7.62
C LEU A 192 -5.46 2.76 -8.69
N ALA A 193 -6.21 1.85 -9.32
CA ALA A 193 -7.24 2.20 -10.29
C ALA A 193 -8.34 3.05 -9.63
N ASN A 194 -8.86 2.61 -8.48
CA ASN A 194 -9.83 3.38 -7.71
C ASN A 194 -9.25 4.69 -7.16
N PHE A 195 -7.94 4.80 -6.95
CA PHE A 195 -7.34 6.03 -6.46
C PHE A 195 -7.28 7.09 -7.57
N TYR A 196 -6.74 6.75 -8.74
CA TYR A 196 -6.53 7.68 -9.85
C TYR A 196 -7.72 7.83 -10.79
N TYR A 197 -8.62 6.86 -10.82
CA TYR A 197 -9.80 6.86 -11.66
C TYR A 197 -11.07 6.66 -10.83
N GLU A 198 -12.15 7.25 -11.29
CA GLU A 198 -13.47 6.83 -10.90
C GLU A 198 -13.92 5.70 -11.81
N VAL A 199 -14.09 4.53 -11.21
CA VAL A 199 -14.53 3.31 -11.87
C VAL A 199 -15.97 3.03 -11.43
N PRO A 200 -16.98 3.35 -12.25
CA PRO A 200 -18.38 3.08 -11.93
C PRO A 200 -18.63 1.63 -11.48
N GLY A 201 -19.39 1.46 -10.41
CA GLY A 201 -19.74 0.16 -9.85
C GLY A 201 -18.61 -0.54 -9.07
N LEU A 202 -17.38 -0.02 -9.07
CA LEU A 202 -16.30 -0.57 -8.24
C LEU A 202 -16.49 -0.13 -6.79
N ARG A 203 -17.11 -0.99 -5.98
CA ARG A 203 -17.24 -0.81 -4.52
C ARG A 203 -15.92 -1.13 -3.80
N TYR A 204 -14.85 -0.40 -4.12
CA TYR A 204 -13.50 -0.72 -3.64
C TYR A 204 -13.38 -0.81 -2.11
N ARG A 205 -14.07 0.06 -1.36
CA ARG A 205 -14.08 0.02 0.11
C ARG A 205 -14.58 -1.33 0.64
N VAL A 206 -15.63 -1.89 0.03
CA VAL A 206 -16.17 -3.22 0.38
C VAL A 206 -15.15 -4.32 0.09
N ILE A 207 -14.39 -4.20 -1.02
CA ILE A 207 -13.31 -5.15 -1.35
C ILE A 207 -12.23 -5.12 -0.28
N TYR A 208 -11.78 -3.92 0.09
CA TYR A 208 -10.79 -3.73 1.16
C TYR A 208 -11.27 -4.33 2.49
N ASP A 209 -12.51 -4.03 2.90
CA ASP A 209 -13.07 -4.51 4.17
C ASP A 209 -13.17 -6.03 4.22
N ARG A 210 -13.65 -6.66 3.13
CA ARG A 210 -13.75 -8.13 3.03
C ARG A 210 -12.40 -8.83 3.06
N ILE A 211 -11.39 -8.28 2.37
CA ILE A 211 -10.01 -8.79 2.40
C ILE A 211 -9.46 -8.79 3.83
N LEU A 212 -9.66 -7.68 4.55
CA LEU A 212 -9.21 -7.54 5.93
C LEU A 212 -9.99 -8.47 6.88
N GLU A 213 -11.30 -8.59 6.69
CA GLU A 213 -12.17 -9.47 7.47
C GLU A 213 -11.80 -10.93 7.36
N ASP A 214 -11.66 -11.43 6.15
CA ASP A 214 -11.28 -12.82 5.91
C ASP A 214 -9.89 -13.10 6.46
N PHE A 215 -8.94 -12.17 6.33
CA PHE A 215 -7.64 -12.32 6.98
C PHE A 215 -7.80 -12.44 8.50
N CYS A 216 -8.52 -11.52 9.13
CA CYS A 216 -8.70 -11.50 10.58
C CYS A 216 -9.38 -12.78 11.09
N HIS A 217 -10.44 -13.21 10.40
CA HIS A 217 -11.18 -14.43 10.73
C HIS A 217 -10.29 -15.68 10.60
N MET A 218 -9.61 -15.86 9.46
CA MET A 218 -8.72 -17.00 9.23
C MET A 218 -7.53 -17.03 10.21
N ALA A 219 -7.00 -15.86 10.59
CA ALA A 219 -5.89 -15.78 11.53
C ALA A 219 -6.29 -16.17 12.96
N ILE A 220 -7.52 -15.86 13.39
CA ILE A 220 -8.01 -16.14 14.74
C ILE A 220 -8.50 -17.58 14.88
N GLU A 221 -9.28 -18.06 13.92
CA GLU A 221 -9.91 -19.39 14.00
C GLU A 221 -8.98 -20.52 13.51
N ASP A 222 -7.83 -20.18 12.92
CA ASP A 222 -6.88 -21.11 12.27
C ASP A 222 -7.57 -22.02 11.23
N VAL A 223 -8.60 -21.48 10.55
CA VAL A 223 -9.37 -22.15 9.48
C VAL A 223 -8.85 -21.69 8.12
N ASP A 224 -8.79 -22.60 7.14
CA ASP A 224 -8.34 -22.27 5.78
C ASP A 224 -9.41 -21.59 4.91
N ARG A 225 -10.63 -21.40 5.45
CA ARG A 225 -11.79 -20.81 4.75
C ARG A 225 -12.16 -19.49 5.43
N GLY A 226 -12.06 -18.39 4.69
CA GLY A 226 -12.75 -17.15 5.03
C GLY A 226 -14.22 -17.19 4.60
N GLN A 227 -14.94 -16.13 4.90
CA GLN A 227 -16.32 -15.92 4.49
C GLN A 227 -16.42 -15.61 2.99
N TRP A 228 -15.49 -14.84 2.41
CA TRP A 228 -15.49 -14.50 0.98
C TRP A 228 -14.29 -15.07 0.22
N PHE A 229 -13.11 -15.04 0.84
CA PHE A 229 -11.86 -15.53 0.29
C PHE A 229 -11.31 -16.66 1.15
N ASP A 230 -11.06 -17.82 0.54
CA ASP A 230 -10.24 -18.84 1.19
C ASP A 230 -8.77 -18.39 1.26
N LYS A 231 -8.01 -19.02 2.16
CA LYS A 231 -6.60 -18.67 2.42
C LYS A 231 -5.73 -18.74 1.18
N ARG A 232 -6.00 -19.70 0.29
CA ARG A 232 -5.26 -19.90 -0.95
C ARG A 232 -5.52 -18.74 -1.93
N THR A 233 -6.78 -18.36 -2.08
CA THR A 233 -7.23 -17.27 -2.95
C THR A 233 -6.69 -15.95 -2.46
N LEU A 234 -6.82 -15.67 -1.16
CA LEU A 234 -6.29 -14.45 -0.56
C LEU A 234 -4.77 -14.40 -0.69
N SER A 235 -4.08 -15.52 -0.42
CA SER A 235 -2.62 -15.59 -0.58
C SER A 235 -2.19 -15.33 -2.02
N ARG A 236 -2.90 -15.88 -3.00
CA ARG A 236 -2.62 -15.64 -4.41
C ARG A 236 -2.80 -14.16 -4.75
N TYR A 237 -3.90 -13.54 -4.33
CA TYR A 237 -4.17 -12.15 -4.65
C TYR A 237 -3.24 -11.14 -3.97
N ILE A 238 -2.72 -11.47 -2.78
CA ILE A 238 -1.84 -10.57 -2.02
C ILE A 238 -0.37 -10.78 -2.38
N VAL A 239 0.10 -12.04 -2.49
CA VAL A 239 1.51 -12.35 -2.76
C VAL A 239 1.81 -12.34 -4.26
N GLY A 240 0.84 -12.77 -5.05
CA GLY A 240 0.95 -12.98 -6.48
C GLY A 240 1.44 -14.37 -6.90
N GLU A 241 1.29 -14.68 -8.19
CA GLU A 241 1.86 -15.87 -8.83
C GLU A 241 3.28 -15.57 -9.36
N ASN A 242 4.25 -16.41 -8.97
CA ASN A 242 5.60 -16.38 -9.54
C ASN A 242 5.67 -17.40 -10.67
N GLU A 243 6.00 -16.95 -11.89
CA GLU A 243 6.04 -17.76 -13.13
C GLU A 243 6.96 -19.00 -13.07
N GLY A 244 7.80 -19.14 -12.03
CA GLY A 244 8.72 -20.28 -11.85
C GLY A 244 8.37 -21.27 -10.74
N MET A 245 7.31 -21.07 -9.94
CA MET A 245 6.98 -21.92 -8.79
C MET A 245 5.63 -22.61 -9.00
N SER A 246 5.62 -23.73 -9.72
CA SER A 246 4.48 -24.64 -9.80
C SER A 246 4.30 -25.38 -8.46
N GLY A 247 3.72 -24.66 -7.49
CA GLY A 247 3.50 -25.15 -6.14
C GLY A 247 3.46 -24.00 -5.16
N VAL A 248 2.28 -23.39 -5.00
CA VAL A 248 2.05 -22.33 -4.01
C VAL A 248 1.99 -22.95 -2.62
N HIS A 249 3.13 -23.31 -2.05
CA HIS A 249 3.21 -23.48 -0.61
C HIS A 249 2.98 -22.11 0.02
N PHE A 250 1.88 -21.95 0.76
CA PHE A 250 1.56 -20.74 1.48
C PHE A 250 2.75 -20.32 2.36
N ASN A 251 3.37 -19.20 2.00
CA ASN A 251 4.44 -18.61 2.79
C ASN A 251 3.83 -17.48 3.63
N GLY A 252 3.48 -17.81 4.88
CA GLY A 252 2.85 -16.86 5.80
C GLY A 252 3.68 -15.60 6.02
N GLU A 253 5.02 -15.69 6.02
CA GLU A 253 5.88 -14.52 6.16
C GLU A 253 5.75 -13.56 4.97
N MET A 254 5.82 -14.10 3.74
CA MET A 254 5.65 -13.29 2.52
C MET A 254 4.25 -12.71 2.38
N PHE A 255 3.23 -13.48 2.78
CA PHE A 255 1.85 -13.01 2.82
C PHE A 255 1.69 -11.82 3.76
N ILE A 256 2.16 -11.92 5.01
CA ILE A 256 2.10 -10.81 5.97
C ILE A 256 2.87 -9.59 5.48
N LYS A 257 4.04 -9.74 4.84
CA LYS A 257 4.76 -8.61 4.23
C LYS A 257 3.89 -7.87 3.23
N LYS A 258 3.35 -8.60 2.26
CA LYS A 258 2.60 -8.02 1.15
C LYS A 258 1.25 -7.47 1.61
N LEU A 259 0.58 -8.12 2.56
CA LEU A 259 -0.65 -7.62 3.16
C LEU A 259 -0.39 -6.33 3.94
N THR A 260 0.68 -6.28 4.75
CA THR A 260 1.09 -5.06 5.47
C THR A 260 1.28 -3.90 4.50
N LEU A 261 1.99 -4.11 3.39
CA LEU A 261 2.20 -3.09 2.37
C LEU A 261 0.90 -2.67 1.69
N PHE A 262 0.05 -3.62 1.31
CA PHE A 262 -1.24 -3.33 0.68
C PHE A 262 -2.11 -2.44 1.57
N LEU A 263 -2.21 -2.76 2.87
CA LEU A 263 -3.00 -1.98 3.82
C LEU A 263 -2.35 -0.62 4.11
N PHE A 264 -1.02 -0.57 4.24
CA PHE A 264 -0.26 0.66 4.43
C PHE A 264 -0.46 1.66 3.29
N TYR A 265 -0.45 1.21 2.04
CA TYR A 265 -0.68 2.10 0.89
C TYR A 265 -2.07 2.72 0.90
N GLN A 266 -3.07 2.10 1.53
CA GLN A 266 -4.37 2.75 1.68
C GLN A 266 -4.28 3.99 2.57
N ILE A 267 -3.49 3.94 3.64
CA ILE A 267 -3.28 5.08 4.53
C ILE A 267 -2.54 6.18 3.79
N ILE A 268 -1.47 5.84 3.06
CA ILE A 268 -0.68 6.79 2.28
C ILE A 268 -1.52 7.51 1.20
N LEU A 269 -2.40 6.76 0.53
CA LEU A 269 -3.20 7.29 -0.56
C LEU A 269 -4.44 8.03 -0.06
N TYR A 270 -5.19 7.45 0.87
CA TYR A 270 -6.53 7.93 1.26
C TYR A 270 -6.59 8.61 2.63
N GLY A 271 -5.60 8.44 3.51
CA GLY A 271 -5.56 9.07 4.83
C GLY A 271 -6.10 8.21 5.97
N PHE A 272 -6.42 8.85 7.10
CA PHE A 272 -6.59 8.18 8.39
C PHE A 272 -7.96 7.56 8.62
N ASP A 273 -9.05 8.30 8.37
CA ASP A 273 -10.41 8.00 8.83
C ASP A 273 -10.77 6.51 8.87
N HIS A 274 -10.91 5.86 7.72
CA HIS A 274 -11.27 4.43 7.67
C HIS A 274 -10.06 3.50 7.74
N TYR A 275 -8.96 3.90 7.10
CA TYR A 275 -7.87 2.98 6.77
C TYR A 275 -6.84 2.84 7.90
N MET A 276 -6.52 3.92 8.61
CA MET A 276 -5.63 3.85 9.77
C MET A 276 -6.31 3.13 10.93
N ASP A 277 -7.57 3.45 11.20
CA ASP A 277 -8.37 2.79 12.24
C ASP A 277 -8.48 1.29 11.97
N SER A 278 -8.80 0.90 10.73
CA SER A 278 -8.86 -0.52 10.33
C SER A 278 -7.50 -1.21 10.45
N PHE A 279 -6.42 -0.52 10.06
CA PHE A 279 -5.06 -1.06 10.17
C PHE A 279 -4.66 -1.29 11.64
N MET A 280 -4.86 -0.30 12.51
CA MET A 280 -4.45 -0.40 13.92
C MET A 280 -5.35 -1.33 14.71
N SER A 281 -6.67 -1.10 14.68
CA SER A 281 -7.62 -1.80 15.55
C SER A 281 -7.91 -3.24 15.13
N ARG A 282 -7.83 -3.55 13.82
CA ARG A 282 -8.14 -4.87 13.28
C ARG A 282 -6.88 -5.61 12.89
N TYR A 283 -6.08 -5.07 11.97
CA TYR A 283 -4.93 -5.79 11.41
C TYR A 283 -3.81 -5.98 12.44
N ILE A 284 -3.31 -4.91 13.04
CA ILE A 284 -2.21 -4.99 14.03
C ILE A 284 -2.64 -5.79 15.25
N ARG A 285 -3.82 -5.54 15.81
CA ARG A 285 -4.36 -6.33 16.93
C ARG A 285 -4.46 -7.83 16.61
N THR A 286 -4.88 -8.17 15.39
CA THR A 286 -4.89 -9.57 14.94
C THR A 286 -3.47 -10.11 14.86
N LEU A 287 -2.54 -9.38 14.22
CA LEU A 287 -1.14 -9.76 14.11
C LEU A 287 -0.48 -10.02 15.47
N GLU A 288 -0.78 -9.21 16.48
CA GLU A 288 -0.28 -9.38 17.84
C GLU A 288 -0.74 -10.71 18.47
N ASN A 289 -2.00 -11.09 18.22
CA ASN A 289 -2.55 -12.37 18.70
C ASN A 289 -1.88 -13.58 18.02
N VAL A 290 -1.49 -13.47 16.75
CA VAL A 290 -0.79 -14.53 15.99
C VAL A 290 0.76 -14.41 16.02
N ARG A 291 1.32 -13.40 16.68
CA ARG A 291 2.73 -12.97 16.63
C ARG A 291 3.75 -14.08 16.95
N LYS A 292 3.35 -15.14 17.67
CA LYS A 292 4.20 -16.31 17.95
C LYS A 292 4.74 -16.99 16.68
N LYS A 293 4.14 -16.76 15.50
CA LYS A 293 4.48 -17.42 14.23
C LYS A 293 5.35 -16.57 13.27
N VAL A 294 5.58 -15.27 13.50
CA VAL A 294 6.27 -14.36 12.53
C VAL A 294 7.34 -13.49 13.21
N ASN A 295 8.58 -13.55 12.74
CA ASN A 295 9.67 -12.68 13.24
C ASN A 295 9.66 -11.32 12.52
N ILE A 296 8.89 -10.39 13.07
CA ILE A 296 8.70 -9.03 12.52
C ILE A 296 10.01 -8.21 12.52
N GLU A 297 10.89 -8.42 13.49
CA GLU A 297 12.13 -7.63 13.66
C GLU A 297 13.19 -7.91 12.60
N LYS A 298 13.08 -9.02 11.86
CA LYS A 298 13.98 -9.32 10.74
C LYS A 298 13.50 -8.76 9.40
N ASN A 299 12.34 -8.10 9.40
CA ASN A 299 11.64 -7.74 8.19
C ASN A 299 11.69 -6.24 7.95
N TRP A 300 12.53 -5.81 6.99
CA TRP A 300 12.69 -4.38 6.73
C TRP A 300 11.41 -3.73 6.20
N GLU A 301 10.58 -4.43 5.40
CA GLU A 301 9.31 -3.87 4.91
C GLU A 301 8.37 -3.55 6.08
N VAL A 302 8.30 -4.44 7.07
CA VAL A 302 7.46 -4.20 8.25
C VAL A 302 8.08 -3.13 9.15
N LYS A 303 9.41 -3.04 9.28
CA LYS A 303 10.06 -1.94 9.99
C LYS A 303 9.77 -0.59 9.34
N TRP A 304 9.87 -0.53 8.01
CA TRP A 304 9.57 0.66 7.22
C TRP A 304 8.13 1.12 7.43
N VAL A 305 7.16 0.21 7.33
CA VAL A 305 5.76 0.53 7.61
C VAL A 305 5.56 0.96 9.06
N ASN A 306 6.15 0.24 10.02
CA ASN A 306 6.04 0.55 11.45
C ASN A 306 6.60 1.93 11.79
N PHE A 307 7.66 2.37 11.13
CA PHE A 307 8.19 3.73 11.27
C PHE A 307 7.13 4.79 10.94
N TYR A 308 6.49 4.69 9.77
CA TYR A 308 5.44 5.63 9.37
C TYR A 308 4.17 5.49 10.20
N VAL A 309 3.78 4.27 10.58
CA VAL A 309 2.62 4.04 11.43
C VAL A 309 2.79 4.72 12.79
N LYS A 310 3.98 4.70 13.38
CA LYS A 310 4.26 5.47 14.62
C LYS A 310 4.08 6.97 14.41
N ILE A 311 4.57 7.50 13.29
CA ILE A 311 4.38 8.91 12.94
C ILE A 311 2.89 9.24 12.77
N PHE A 312 2.14 8.39 12.06
CA PHE A 312 0.69 8.57 11.85
C PHE A 312 -0.14 8.44 13.11
N ASP A 313 0.21 7.49 13.98
CA ASP A 313 -0.43 7.33 15.28
C ASP A 313 -0.21 8.58 16.14
N LEU A 314 1.00 9.16 16.12
CA LEU A 314 1.26 10.44 16.77
C LEU A 314 0.46 11.59 16.16
N ILE A 315 0.37 11.68 14.82
CA ILE A 315 -0.41 12.72 14.13
C ILE A 315 -1.92 12.61 14.47
N THR A 316 -2.42 11.40 14.71
CA THR A 316 -3.85 11.16 15.01
C THR A 316 -4.18 11.30 16.49
N ASN A 317 -3.28 10.87 17.38
CA ASN A 317 -3.49 10.71 18.82
C ASN A 317 -2.56 11.57 19.69
N MET A 318 -2.20 12.78 19.25
CA MET A 318 -1.36 13.71 20.01
C MET A 318 -2.10 14.23 21.26
N ASN A 319 -2.04 13.46 22.34
CA ASN A 319 -2.73 13.75 23.62
C ASN A 319 -1.77 14.28 24.70
N CYS A 320 -0.47 14.24 24.47
CA CYS A 320 0.56 14.72 25.38
C CYS A 320 1.78 15.25 24.62
N VAL A 321 2.65 15.96 25.34
CA VAL A 321 3.94 16.42 24.82
C VAL A 321 4.80 15.22 24.45
N VAL A 322 5.22 15.17 23.20
CA VAL A 322 6.16 14.17 22.69
C VAL A 322 7.58 14.62 22.99
N ASP A 323 8.49 13.69 23.30
CA ASP A 323 9.92 13.93 23.44
C ASP A 323 10.69 12.84 22.69
N PHE A 324 11.35 13.22 21.60
CA PHE A 324 12.22 12.33 20.82
C PHE A 324 13.69 12.46 21.22
N GLY A 325 14.00 13.23 22.27
CA GLY A 325 15.35 13.44 22.76
C GLY A 325 16.28 14.07 21.72
N ASN A 326 17.47 13.49 21.59
CA ASN A 326 18.52 13.93 20.67
C ASN A 326 18.43 13.26 19.28
N GLU A 327 17.27 12.72 18.89
CA GLU A 327 17.10 12.14 17.55
C GLU A 327 17.43 13.18 16.47
N GLY A 328 18.39 12.85 15.60
CA GLY A 328 18.98 13.77 14.62
C GLY A 328 18.11 14.06 13.41
N ILE A 329 16.82 13.74 13.45
CA ILE A 329 15.95 13.70 12.27
C ILE A 329 15.02 14.90 12.29
N PRO A 330 15.14 15.81 11.29
CA PRO A 330 14.39 17.05 11.29
C PRO A 330 12.88 16.88 11.41
N LEU A 331 12.30 15.85 10.77
CA LEU A 331 10.86 15.55 10.87
C LEU A 331 10.42 15.30 12.32
N LEU A 332 11.09 14.38 13.02
CA LEU A 332 10.71 13.98 14.37
C LEU A 332 10.92 15.13 15.34
N LYS A 333 12.02 15.88 15.18
CA LYS A 333 12.26 17.06 16.00
C LYS A 333 11.21 18.14 15.77
N LEU A 334 10.72 18.29 14.55
CA LEU A 334 9.66 19.24 14.25
C LEU A 334 8.32 18.82 14.88
N LEU A 335 7.97 17.54 14.80
CA LEU A 335 6.79 16.99 15.48
C LEU A 335 6.83 17.20 17.00
N GLU A 336 8.00 17.08 17.63
CA GLU A 336 8.20 17.40 19.05
C GLU A 336 7.92 18.89 19.34
N ILE A 337 8.47 19.79 18.52
CA ILE A 337 8.27 21.23 18.67
C ILE A 337 6.79 21.58 18.51
N ASP A 338 6.14 21.05 17.48
CA ASP A 338 4.71 21.25 17.22
C ASP A 338 3.86 20.74 18.39
N SER A 339 4.19 19.58 18.95
CA SER A 339 3.51 19.07 20.14
C SER A 339 3.62 20.02 21.35
N LYS A 340 4.79 20.63 21.56
CA LYS A 340 4.99 21.65 22.61
C LYS A 340 4.20 22.92 22.34
N ILE A 341 4.17 23.39 21.09
CA ILE A 341 3.37 24.55 20.68
C ILE A 341 1.89 24.29 20.97
N LEU A 342 1.37 23.11 20.58
CA LEU A 342 -0.03 22.75 20.76
C LEU A 342 -0.43 22.58 22.23
N HIS A 343 0.41 21.98 23.07
CA HIS A 343 0.07 21.65 24.46
C HIS A 343 0.50 22.68 25.51
N LEU A 344 1.68 23.27 25.34
CA LEU A 344 2.28 24.20 26.30
C LEU A 344 2.13 25.66 25.87
N LYS A 345 1.69 25.93 24.63
CA LYS A 345 1.60 27.27 24.05
C LYS A 345 2.93 28.03 24.13
N GLU A 346 4.04 27.31 24.02
CA GLU A 346 5.37 27.93 24.00
C GLU A 346 5.55 28.74 22.71
N GLU A 347 5.55 30.07 22.82
CA GLU A 347 5.70 30.99 21.67
C GLU A 347 7.14 31.06 21.14
N LYS A 348 8.14 30.61 21.93
CA LYS A 348 9.57 30.73 21.60
C LYS A 348 10.31 29.42 21.85
N VAL A 349 10.65 28.73 20.77
CA VAL A 349 11.48 27.53 20.80
C VAL A 349 12.82 27.80 20.12
N SER A 350 13.91 27.69 20.87
CA SER A 350 15.26 27.92 20.35
C SER A 350 15.59 26.94 19.21
N GLY A 351 16.12 27.45 18.10
CA GLY A 351 16.52 26.62 16.96
C GLY A 351 15.38 26.16 16.04
N PHE A 352 14.13 26.55 16.31
CA PHE A 352 12.96 26.16 15.51
C PHE A 352 13.16 26.44 14.01
N SER A 353 13.53 27.67 13.63
CA SER A 353 13.76 28.06 12.23
C SER A 353 14.83 27.20 11.55
N SER A 354 15.91 26.88 12.25
CA SER A 354 16.97 26.03 11.71
C SER A 354 16.51 24.59 11.48
N THR A 355 15.66 24.06 12.37
CA THR A 355 15.04 22.74 12.22
C THR A 355 14.04 22.74 11.07
N CYS A 356 13.19 23.78 10.96
CA CYS A 356 12.25 23.95 9.84
C CYS A 356 12.97 23.95 8.50
N LEU A 357 14.03 24.74 8.35
CA LEU A 357 14.77 24.82 7.09
C LEU A 357 15.41 23.49 6.69
N LYS A 358 15.95 22.74 7.66
CA LYS A 358 16.46 21.37 7.41
C LYS A 358 15.35 20.43 6.98
N TYR A 359 14.21 20.48 7.66
CA TYR A 359 13.05 19.64 7.36
C TYR A 359 12.50 19.90 5.95
N ILE A 360 12.48 21.16 5.51
CA ILE A 360 12.01 21.53 4.16
C ILE A 360 12.85 20.88 3.08
N GLU A 361 14.17 20.87 3.23
CA GLU A 361 15.05 20.21 2.24
C GLU A 361 14.79 18.71 2.17
N ASP A 362 14.52 18.06 3.31
CA ASP A 362 14.14 16.64 3.34
C ASP A 362 12.77 16.37 2.70
N MET A 363 11.85 17.33 2.79
CA MET A 363 10.47 17.20 2.31
C MET A 363 10.24 17.75 0.90
N LYS A 364 11.20 18.48 0.34
CA LYS A 364 11.13 19.08 -0.99
C LYS A 364 10.59 18.15 -2.08
N PRO A 365 10.97 16.85 -2.15
CA PRO A 365 10.43 15.94 -3.16
C PRO A 365 8.91 15.75 -3.09
N PHE A 366 8.31 15.84 -1.90
CA PHE A 366 6.86 15.69 -1.71
C PHE A 366 6.07 16.95 -2.05
N LEU A 367 6.76 18.07 -2.29
CA LEU A 367 6.15 19.36 -2.63
C LEU A 367 5.94 19.52 -4.15
N ASP A 368 6.40 18.58 -4.97
CA ASP A 368 6.18 18.63 -6.41
C ASP A 368 4.70 18.38 -6.75
N VAL A 369 4.15 19.22 -7.62
CA VAL A 369 2.73 19.17 -8.03
C VAL A 369 2.52 18.06 -9.06
N ASP A 370 1.73 17.05 -8.72
CA ASP A 370 1.17 16.08 -9.67
C ASP A 370 -0.21 16.54 -10.15
N THR A 371 -0.50 16.43 -11.45
CA THR A 371 -1.77 16.84 -12.08
C THR A 371 -2.93 15.85 -11.88
N HIS A 372 -2.63 14.63 -11.42
CA HIS A 372 -3.62 13.57 -11.23
C HIS A 372 -4.32 13.74 -9.88
N ARG A 373 -3.99 12.87 -8.93
CA ARG A 373 -4.51 12.90 -7.57
C ARG A 373 -3.33 12.79 -6.61
N ALA A 374 -3.01 13.88 -5.91
CA ALA A 374 -2.09 13.87 -4.77
C ALA A 374 -2.56 12.91 -3.67
N SER A 375 -1.62 12.07 -3.24
CA SER A 375 -1.76 11.19 -2.09
C SER A 375 -2.04 11.99 -0.82
N PHE A 376 -2.67 11.35 0.17
CA PHE A 376 -2.83 11.95 1.49
C PHE A 376 -1.48 12.41 2.07
N TRP A 377 -0.44 11.58 1.95
CA TRP A 377 0.89 11.91 2.47
C TRP A 377 1.48 13.19 1.86
N SER A 378 1.41 13.34 0.53
CA SER A 378 1.89 14.55 -0.15
C SER A 378 1.13 15.80 0.31
N LYS A 379 -0.20 15.70 0.47
CA LYS A 379 -1.03 16.80 1.00
C LYS A 379 -0.65 17.16 2.43
N PHE A 380 -0.45 16.15 3.28
CA PHE A 380 -0.03 16.34 4.67
C PHE A 380 1.32 17.06 4.74
N VAL A 381 2.34 16.56 4.05
CA VAL A 381 3.69 17.15 4.07
C VAL A 381 3.66 18.61 3.64
N ALA A 382 2.94 18.91 2.58
CA ALA A 382 2.79 20.28 2.11
C ALA A 382 2.14 21.21 3.14
N GLN A 383 0.97 20.85 3.67
CA GLN A 383 0.28 21.67 4.66
C GLN A 383 1.13 21.83 5.93
N PHE A 384 1.79 20.76 6.35
CA PHE A 384 2.64 20.72 7.54
C PHE A 384 3.87 21.63 7.41
N VAL A 385 4.56 21.57 6.27
CA VAL A 385 5.68 22.46 5.94
C VAL A 385 5.25 23.93 5.92
N THR A 386 4.12 24.24 5.28
CA THR A 386 3.61 25.62 5.20
C THR A 386 3.31 26.19 6.58
N LEU A 387 2.63 25.45 7.46
CA LEU A 387 2.30 25.92 8.81
C LEU A 387 3.55 26.11 9.67
N ASN A 388 4.51 25.18 9.58
CA ASN A 388 5.77 25.29 10.31
C ASN A 388 6.61 26.50 9.87
N LEU A 389 6.57 26.86 8.59
CA LEU A 389 7.20 28.09 8.11
C LEU A 389 6.56 29.36 8.66
N ILE A 390 5.22 29.41 8.72
CA ILE A 390 4.51 30.52 9.37
C ILE A 390 4.90 30.58 10.86
N GLY A 391 4.92 29.42 11.53
CA GLY A 391 5.32 29.31 12.93
C GLY A 391 6.74 29.84 13.18
N ALA A 392 7.70 29.43 12.35
CA ALA A 392 9.07 29.91 12.43
C ALA A 392 9.18 31.42 12.20
N GLY A 393 8.44 31.96 11.23
CA GLY A 393 8.31 33.40 11.01
C GLY A 393 7.69 34.15 12.20
N ASN A 394 6.78 33.51 12.93
CA ASN A 394 6.20 34.07 14.15
C ASN A 394 7.15 34.00 15.35
N ALA A 395 7.98 32.98 15.46
CA ALA A 395 8.89 32.81 16.60
C ALA A 395 10.17 33.67 16.50
N CYS A 396 10.62 34.02 15.29
CA CYS A 396 11.88 34.71 15.05
C CYS A 396 11.72 36.20 14.72
N GLU A 397 12.60 37.03 15.30
CA GLU A 397 12.77 38.46 14.93
C GLU A 397 13.54 38.60 13.61
N GLU A 398 14.33 37.60 13.25
CA GLU A 398 15.09 37.52 12.02
C GLU A 398 14.19 36.95 10.90
N GLY A 399 13.72 37.79 9.98
CA GLY A 399 12.78 37.44 8.90
C GLY A 399 13.25 36.39 7.87
N HIS A 400 14.27 35.58 8.16
CA HIS A 400 14.89 34.63 7.23
C HIS A 400 13.94 33.53 6.71
N CYS A 401 12.92 33.13 7.49
CA CYS A 401 11.94 32.14 7.04
C CYS A 401 10.89 32.72 6.07
N ILE A 402 10.69 34.04 6.06
CA ILE A 402 9.70 34.71 5.19
C ILE A 402 10.14 34.66 3.72
N ASP A 403 11.44 34.74 3.44
CA ASP A 403 11.98 34.60 2.09
C ASP A 403 11.83 33.18 1.53
N ALA A 404 11.87 32.17 2.39
CA ALA A 404 11.64 30.77 2.00
C ALA A 404 10.16 30.54 1.66
N VAL A 405 9.25 31.15 2.43
CA VAL A 405 7.80 31.12 2.20
C VAL A 405 7.44 31.64 0.80
N GLY A 406 8.02 32.76 0.38
CA GLY A 406 7.72 33.36 -0.93
C GLY A 406 8.20 32.53 -2.14
N LYS A 407 9.06 31.52 -1.93
CA LYS A 407 9.63 30.69 -2.99
C LYS A 407 8.97 29.31 -3.12
N MET A 408 8.07 28.95 -2.20
CA MET A 408 7.40 27.65 -2.24
C MET A 408 6.36 27.57 -3.34
N LYS A 409 6.43 26.49 -4.13
CA LYS A 409 5.57 26.21 -5.27
C LYS A 409 4.60 25.06 -4.97
N PHE A 410 3.82 25.16 -3.92
CA PHE A 410 2.79 24.15 -3.65
C PHE A 410 1.76 24.69 -2.65
N ASN A 411 0.48 24.61 -3.01
CA ASN A 411 -0.61 25.12 -2.18
C ASN A 411 -1.51 24.00 -1.67
N GLY A 412 -0.98 23.14 -0.80
CA GLY A 412 -1.69 21.99 -0.24
C GLY A 412 -3.01 22.33 0.46
N PHE A 413 -3.32 23.60 0.68
CA PHE A 413 -4.58 24.11 1.23
C PHE A 413 -5.64 24.43 0.18
N ASP A 414 -5.39 24.27 -1.12
CA ASP A 414 -6.41 24.54 -2.13
C ASP A 414 -6.36 23.56 -3.30
N VAL A 415 -7.13 22.48 -3.14
CA VAL A 415 -7.24 21.46 -4.15
C VAL A 415 -8.70 21.26 -4.50
N LYS A 416 -9.06 21.51 -5.76
CA LYS A 416 -10.39 21.21 -6.27
C LYS A 416 -10.35 19.97 -7.17
N PRO A 417 -11.21 18.98 -6.91
CA PRO A 417 -11.36 17.88 -7.85
C PRO A 417 -11.87 18.44 -9.17
N MET A 418 -11.17 18.13 -10.25
CA MET A 418 -11.67 18.30 -11.61
C MET A 418 -12.04 16.91 -12.13
N TRP A 419 -13.29 16.78 -12.53
CA TRP A 419 -13.72 15.65 -13.33
C TRP A 419 -13.42 16.01 -14.78
N GLY A 420 -12.67 15.16 -15.48
CA GLY A 420 -12.29 15.43 -16.88
C GLY A 420 -13.53 15.54 -17.77
N GLY A 421 -13.78 16.74 -18.31
CA GLY A 421 -14.86 17.11 -19.23
C GLY A 421 -15.59 18.37 -18.72
N GLY A 422 -15.51 19.56 -19.33
CA GLY A 422 -15.45 19.81 -20.77
C GLY A 422 -16.80 19.45 -21.37
N ASP A 423 -17.75 20.39 -21.28
CA ASP A 423 -19.15 20.35 -21.72
C ASP A 423 -20.06 19.28 -21.11
N GLU A 424 -21.16 19.78 -20.52
CA GLU A 424 -22.45 19.10 -20.33
C GLU A 424 -22.40 17.56 -20.30
N TYR A 425 -22.13 17.00 -19.12
CA TYR A 425 -22.94 15.86 -18.72
C TYR A 425 -24.36 16.39 -18.54
N SER A 426 -25.09 16.46 -19.65
CA SER A 426 -26.53 16.39 -19.61
C SER A 426 -26.88 15.26 -18.65
N VAL A 427 -27.63 15.62 -17.62
CA VAL A 427 -28.43 14.69 -16.85
C VAL A 427 -29.27 13.98 -17.90
N PHE A 428 -28.79 12.84 -18.41
CA PHE A 428 -29.55 12.04 -19.35
C PHE A 428 -30.76 11.53 -18.58
N GLU A 429 -31.90 12.07 -18.97
CA GLU A 429 -33.23 11.67 -18.54
C GLU A 429 -33.35 10.15 -18.59
N ASP A 430 -34.05 9.61 -17.60
CA ASP A 430 -34.53 8.23 -17.53
C ASP A 430 -35.21 7.85 -18.85
N HIS A 431 -34.46 7.21 -19.75
CA HIS A 431 -35.06 6.42 -20.80
C HIS A 431 -35.45 5.07 -20.21
N GLU A 432 -36.72 4.96 -19.82
CA GLU A 432 -37.43 3.73 -19.52
C GLU A 432 -37.29 2.74 -20.70
N GLY A 433 -36.21 1.95 -20.72
CA GLY A 433 -35.97 1.12 -21.89
C GLY A 433 -34.80 0.15 -21.87
N VAL A 434 -34.20 -0.20 -20.72
CA VAL A 434 -33.20 -1.29 -20.69
C VAL A 434 -33.24 -2.04 -19.34
N ARG A 435 -34.18 -2.98 -19.19
CA ARG A 435 -34.28 -3.84 -17.99
C ARG A 435 -33.31 -5.04 -17.97
N ASP A 436 -32.52 -5.25 -19.04
CA ASP A 436 -31.54 -6.34 -19.10
C ASP A 436 -30.12 -5.92 -18.64
N ALA A 437 -29.85 -4.62 -18.49
CA ALA A 437 -28.54 -4.12 -18.04
C ALA A 437 -28.35 -4.18 -16.50
N GLU A 438 -29.45 -4.27 -15.74
CA GLU A 438 -29.43 -4.31 -14.27
C GLU A 438 -28.90 -5.63 -13.70
N PHE A 439 -29.05 -6.75 -14.43
CA PHE A 439 -28.63 -8.07 -13.94
C PHE A 439 -27.13 -8.36 -14.10
N VAL A 440 -26.41 -7.59 -14.92
CA VAL A 440 -24.97 -7.80 -15.19
C VAL A 440 -24.14 -6.54 -14.87
N GLY A 441 -24.78 -5.44 -14.44
CA GLY A 441 -24.07 -4.18 -14.17
C GLY A 441 -23.30 -3.66 -15.39
N ILE A 442 -23.81 -3.91 -16.61
CA ILE A 442 -23.15 -3.48 -17.85
C ILE A 442 -23.43 -2.02 -18.08
N VAL A 443 -22.54 -1.21 -17.52
CA VAL A 443 -22.40 0.20 -17.83
C VAL A 443 -21.16 0.33 -18.73
N HIS A 444 -21.34 0.36 -20.04
CA HIS A 444 -20.27 0.72 -20.98
C HIS A 444 -19.93 2.20 -20.80
N LYS A 445 -19.05 2.50 -19.84
CA LYS A 445 -18.56 3.86 -19.58
C LYS A 445 -17.04 3.83 -19.47
N ASN A 446 -16.37 4.82 -20.06
CA ASN A 446 -14.96 5.03 -19.79
C ASN A 446 -14.80 5.44 -18.33
N ALA A 447 -13.77 4.91 -17.65
CA ALA A 447 -13.47 5.38 -16.31
C ALA A 447 -13.02 6.85 -16.39
N VAL A 448 -13.51 7.69 -15.47
CA VAL A 448 -13.15 9.12 -15.47
C VAL A 448 -11.88 9.30 -14.67
N LYS A 449 -10.86 9.86 -15.30
CA LYS A 449 -9.61 10.22 -14.63
C LYS A 449 -9.87 11.28 -13.57
N ARG A 450 -9.43 11.04 -12.34
CA ARG A 450 -9.51 12.02 -11.26
C ARG A 450 -8.33 12.97 -11.40
N LEU A 451 -8.64 14.20 -11.81
CA LEU A 451 -7.67 15.28 -11.91
C LEU A 451 -7.86 16.21 -10.71
N MET A 452 -6.78 16.87 -10.31
CA MET A 452 -6.82 17.88 -9.29
C MET A 452 -6.27 19.18 -9.86
N ARG A 453 -7.05 20.24 -9.68
CA ARG A 453 -6.58 21.59 -9.91
C ARG A 453 -6.09 22.15 -8.58
N PHE A 454 -4.82 22.46 -8.55
CA PHE A 454 -4.22 23.23 -7.47
C PHE A 454 -4.52 24.69 -7.76
N GLU A 455 -5.11 25.38 -6.80
CA GLU A 455 -5.27 26.83 -6.90
C GLU A 455 -3.96 27.48 -6.42
N ASP A 456 -3.51 28.56 -7.04
CA ASP A 456 -2.30 29.26 -6.63
C ASP A 456 -2.64 30.22 -5.46
N PHE A 457 -2.71 29.71 -4.22
CA PHE A 457 -2.59 30.58 -3.05
C PHE A 457 -1.12 30.63 -2.65
N SER A 458 -0.62 31.85 -2.49
CA SER A 458 0.57 32.05 -1.69
C SER A 458 0.23 31.80 -0.21
N VAL A 459 1.26 31.56 0.60
CA VAL A 459 1.10 31.47 2.05
C VAL A 459 0.48 32.76 2.64
N TYR A 460 0.71 33.91 2.01
CA TYR A 460 0.06 35.16 2.39
C TYR A 460 -1.44 35.11 2.17
N ASP A 461 -1.89 34.56 1.05
CA ASP A 461 -3.33 34.45 0.76
C ASP A 461 -4.02 33.49 1.74
N LEU A 462 -3.32 32.43 2.17
CA LEU A 462 -3.78 31.54 3.25
C LEU A 462 -4.01 32.33 4.55
N VAL A 463 -3.02 33.12 4.98
CA VAL A 463 -3.09 33.94 6.20
C VAL A 463 -4.21 34.97 6.10
N VAL A 464 -4.26 35.73 5.01
CA VAL A 464 -5.29 36.76 4.78
C VAL A 464 -6.69 36.17 4.78
N SER A 465 -6.87 34.98 4.18
CA SER A 465 -8.16 34.28 4.20
C SER A 465 -8.61 33.94 5.62
N CYS A 466 -7.68 33.58 6.50
CA CYS A 466 -7.98 33.22 7.88
C CYS A 466 -8.41 34.41 8.76
N PHE A 467 -8.18 35.67 8.35
CA PHE A 467 -8.66 36.85 9.08
C PHE A 467 -10.18 37.06 9.01
N THR A 468 -10.91 36.26 8.23
CA THR A 468 -12.37 36.27 8.20
C THR A 468 -12.90 34.95 8.72
N SER A 469 -13.99 34.94 9.50
CA SER A 469 -14.57 33.69 10.04
C SER A 469 -14.94 32.70 8.92
N LYS A 470 -15.45 33.21 7.80
CA LYS A 470 -15.79 32.40 6.61
C LYS A 470 -14.55 31.80 5.95
N GLY A 471 -13.47 32.59 5.80
CA GLY A 471 -12.24 32.12 5.18
C GLY A 471 -11.48 31.14 6.09
N TYR A 472 -11.50 31.35 7.40
CA TYR A 472 -10.94 30.40 8.37
C TYR A 472 -11.65 29.04 8.33
N GLU A 473 -12.98 28.98 8.43
CA GLU A 473 -13.71 27.71 8.35
C GLU A 473 -13.45 27.01 7.00
N LYS A 474 -13.39 27.78 5.90
CA LYS A 474 -13.00 27.25 4.59
C LYS A 474 -11.60 26.61 4.62
N MET A 475 -10.60 27.20 5.28
CA MET A 475 -9.25 26.64 5.35
C MET A 475 -9.19 25.42 6.27
N LYS A 476 -9.89 25.47 7.39
CA LYS A 476 -10.04 24.36 8.34
C LYS A 476 -10.69 23.13 7.69
N ASP A 477 -11.68 23.31 6.82
CA ASP A 477 -12.31 22.22 6.04
C ASP A 477 -11.35 21.58 5.03
N ARG A 478 -10.28 22.28 4.66
CA ARG A 478 -9.27 21.80 3.70
C ARG A 478 -8.06 21.16 4.37
N CYS A 479 -7.91 21.27 5.68
CA CYS A 479 -6.87 20.56 6.43
C CYS A 479 -7.06 19.05 6.33
N CYS A 480 -5.99 18.33 5.98
CA CYS A 480 -6.04 16.89 5.71
C CYS A 480 -6.19 16.04 6.97
N CYS A 481 -5.85 16.56 8.14
CA CYS A 481 -6.01 15.85 9.43
C CYS A 481 -6.16 16.84 10.59
N LYS A 482 -6.49 16.32 11.78
CA LYS A 482 -6.69 17.10 13.01
C LYS A 482 -5.45 17.91 13.40
N MET A 483 -4.25 17.31 13.37
CA MET A 483 -3.01 18.02 13.69
C MET A 483 -2.82 19.29 12.86
N ILE A 484 -3.08 19.23 11.55
CA ILE A 484 -3.00 20.41 10.68
C ILE A 484 -4.04 21.46 11.07
N LYS A 485 -5.27 21.06 11.45
CA LYS A 485 -6.30 21.99 11.93
C LYS A 485 -5.85 22.71 13.21
N ASP A 486 -5.29 21.95 14.16
CA ASP A 486 -4.86 22.48 15.45
C ASP A 486 -3.64 23.39 15.29
N LEU A 487 -2.71 23.05 14.40
CA LEU A 487 -1.58 23.92 14.03
C LEU A 487 -2.04 25.18 13.31
N LEU A 488 -3.01 25.08 12.38
CA LEU A 488 -3.59 26.25 11.72
C LEU A 488 -4.16 27.23 12.75
N GLN A 489 -4.92 26.73 13.73
CA GLN A 489 -5.43 27.55 14.82
C GLN A 489 -4.29 28.18 15.64
N SER A 490 -3.35 27.38 16.11
CA SER A 490 -2.33 27.85 17.06
C SER A 490 -1.33 28.81 16.41
N VAL A 491 -0.90 28.51 15.19
CA VAL A 491 0.14 29.26 14.50
C VAL A 491 -0.41 30.48 13.78
N VAL A 492 -1.53 30.33 13.05
CA VAL A 492 -2.08 31.43 12.25
C VAL A 492 -3.02 32.28 13.08
N MET A 493 -4.05 31.69 13.69
CA MET A 493 -5.06 32.47 14.40
C MET A 493 -4.50 33.02 15.72
N ASP A 494 -4.04 32.16 16.61
CA ASP A 494 -3.58 32.60 17.93
C ASP A 494 -2.24 33.35 17.83
N GLY A 495 -1.29 32.81 17.07
CA GLY A 495 0.06 33.37 16.94
C GLY A 495 0.15 34.70 16.18
N MET A 496 -0.60 34.87 15.08
CA MET A 496 -0.50 36.10 14.27
C MET A 496 -1.45 37.20 14.72
N ILE A 497 -2.71 36.87 15.08
CA ILE A 497 -3.69 37.90 15.51
C ILE A 497 -3.21 38.58 16.80
N ALA A 498 -2.70 37.81 17.76
CA ALA A 498 -2.18 38.38 19.01
C ALA A 498 -1.02 39.39 18.79
N LYS A 499 -0.23 39.22 17.72
CA LYS A 499 0.81 40.19 17.35
C LYS A 499 0.26 41.45 16.71
N ILE A 500 -0.78 41.32 15.88
CA ILE A 500 -1.45 42.45 15.22
C ILE A 500 -2.11 43.33 16.29
N ASP A 501 -2.83 42.74 17.24
CA ASP A 501 -3.49 43.47 18.32
C ASP A 501 -2.47 44.21 19.22
N LYS A 502 -1.35 43.54 19.55
CA LYS A 502 -0.24 44.16 20.31
C LYS A 502 0.40 45.35 19.58
N ASN A 503 0.54 45.26 18.25
CA ASN A 503 1.19 46.31 17.45
C ASN A 503 0.26 47.48 17.12
N ASN A 504 -1.04 47.25 17.03
CA ASN A 504 -2.01 48.29 16.67
C ASN A 504 -2.70 48.95 17.87
N GLY A 505 -2.61 48.37 19.08
CA GLY A 505 -3.30 48.90 20.26
C GLY A 505 -4.83 48.91 20.14
N VAL A 506 -5.37 48.14 19.18
CA VAL A 506 -6.80 48.02 18.90
C VAL A 506 -7.21 46.59 19.23
N GLU A 507 -8.14 46.42 20.16
CA GLU A 507 -8.82 45.13 20.38
C GLU A 507 -9.73 44.86 19.17
N LEU A 508 -9.33 43.94 18.29
CA LEU A 508 -10.24 43.38 17.30
C LEU A 508 -11.22 42.44 18.01
N SER A 509 -12.50 42.83 18.07
CA SER A 509 -13.56 42.02 18.66
C SER A 509 -13.71 40.70 17.90
N ARG A 510 -13.47 39.59 18.61
CA ARG A 510 -13.55 38.19 18.14
C ARG A 510 -14.89 37.79 17.53
#